data_AF-A0A3P7IZB7-F1
#
_entry.id   AF-A0A3P7IZB7-F1
#
_cell.length_a   1.000
_cell.length_b   1.000
_cell.length_c   1.000
_cell.angle_alpha   90.00
_cell.angle_beta   90.00
_cell.angle_gamma   90.00
#
_symmetry.space_group_name_H-M   'P 1'
#
loop_
_entity.id
_entity.type
_entity.pdbx_description
1 polymer ?
#
loop_
_entity_poly.entity_id
_entity_poly.type
_entity_poly.pdbx_seq_one_letter_code
_entity_poly.pdbx_strand_id
1 'polypeptide(L)'
;MFKELALRAPVAADCGHNFCKQCVNTEIGSVPCPVCQTEIAVDSLKANKTKHRQVQALIVKCPFVYDGCDWTGPLKLMKVVNGAI
;
A
#
# COMPACT_ATOMS: atom_id res chain seq x y z
N MET A 1 4.31 -17.45 -3.23
CA MET A 1 4.27 -16.96 -1.84
C MET A 1 3.96 -15.47 -1.87
N PHE A 2 2.71 -15.09 -1.63
CA PHE A 2 2.32 -13.69 -1.61
C PHE A 2 2.89 -13.06 -0.34
N LYS A 3 3.90 -12.20 -0.48
CA LYS A 3 4.41 -11.41 0.64
C LYS A 3 3.30 -10.43 1.04
N GLU A 4 2.74 -10.58 2.23
CA GLU A 4 1.70 -9.70 2.77
C GLU A 4 2.32 -8.35 3.14
N LEU A 5 2.33 -7.42 2.18
CA LEU A 5 2.83 -6.07 2.36
C LEU A 5 1.68 -5.10 2.62
N ALA A 6 1.93 -4.08 3.44
CA ALA A 6 0.98 -3.00 3.64
C ALA A 6 0.80 -2.17 2.35
N LEU A 7 -0.43 -1.74 2.08
CA LEU A 7 -0.76 -1.03 0.83
C LEU A 7 -0.08 0.35 0.77
N ARG A 8 0.78 0.56 -0.24
CA ARG A 8 1.36 1.87 -0.55
C ARG A 8 0.46 2.64 -1.50
N ALA A 9 0.07 3.85 -1.10
CA ALA A 9 -0.86 4.70 -1.88
C ALA A 9 -2.08 3.91 -2.40
N PRO A 10 -2.94 3.41 -1.50
CA PRO A 10 -4.02 2.50 -1.86
C PRO A 10 -5.01 3.15 -2.82
N VAL A 11 -5.41 2.39 -3.83
CA VAL A 11 -6.50 2.67 -4.77
C VAL A 11 -7.59 1.61 -4.60
N ALA A 12 -8.83 1.99 -4.80
CA ALA A 12 -9.98 1.11 -4.83
C ALA A 12 -10.50 0.97 -6.27
N ALA A 13 -10.77 -0.27 -6.67
CA ALA A 13 -11.54 -0.57 -7.86
C ALA A 13 -13.05 -0.47 -7.56
N ASP A 14 -13.88 -0.31 -8.59
CA ASP A 14 -15.34 -0.24 -8.43
C ASP A 14 -15.95 -1.55 -7.89
N CYS A 15 -15.24 -2.67 -8.02
CA CYS A 15 -15.59 -3.95 -7.36
C CYS A 15 -15.32 -3.98 -5.84
N GLY A 16 -14.80 -2.89 -5.26
CA GLY A 16 -14.57 -2.73 -3.82
C GLY A 16 -13.21 -3.22 -3.31
N HIS A 17 -12.42 -3.91 -4.13
CA HIS A 17 -11.08 -4.37 -3.76
C HIS A 17 -10.03 -3.26 -3.82
N ASN A 18 -8.98 -3.39 -3.00
CA ASN A 18 -7.96 -2.36 -2.81
C ASN A 18 -6.57 -2.88 -3.15
N PHE A 19 -5.77 -2.03 -3.81
CA PHE A 19 -4.44 -2.36 -4.29
C PHE A 19 -3.50 -1.17 -4.10
N CYS A 20 -2.18 -1.37 -4.18
CA CYS A 20 -1.26 -0.26 -4.32
C CYS A 20 -1.42 0.37 -5.72
N LYS A 21 -1.32 1.71 -5.83
CA LYS A 21 -1.35 2.39 -7.13
C LYS A 21 -0.36 1.80 -8.16
N GLN A 22 0.81 1.34 -7.71
CA GLN A 22 1.83 0.75 -8.58
C GLN A 22 1.62 -0.75 -8.87
N CYS A 23 0.81 -1.45 -8.07
CA CYS A 23 0.59 -2.90 -8.24
C CYS A 23 -0.57 -3.21 -9.19
N VAL A 24 -1.50 -2.27 -9.36
CA VAL A 24 -2.57 -2.35 -10.36
C VAL A 24 -2.42 -1.15 -11.30
N ASN A 25 -2.02 -1.40 -12.54
CA ASN A 25 -1.88 -0.36 -13.57
C ASN A 25 -2.86 -0.63 -14.71
N THR A 26 -3.77 0.33 -14.95
CA THR A 26 -4.76 0.30 -16.03
C THR A 26 -4.42 1.26 -17.16
N GLU A 27 -3.22 1.88 -17.16
CA GLU A 27 -2.80 2.84 -18.19
C GLU A 27 -2.75 2.23 -19.60
N ILE A 28 -2.56 0.91 -19.70
CA ILE A 28 -2.43 0.18 -20.98
C ILE A 28 -3.78 -0.44 -21.41
N GLY A 29 -4.79 -0.44 -20.54
CA GLY A 29 -6.10 -1.04 -20.81
C GLY A 29 -6.83 -1.48 -19.55
N SER A 30 -8.03 -2.03 -19.74
CA SER A 30 -8.75 -2.68 -18.65
C SER A 30 -7.99 -3.93 -18.20
N VAL A 31 -8.06 -4.22 -16.89
CA VAL A 31 -7.43 -5.41 -16.31
C VAL A 31 -8.44 -6.15 -15.43
N PRO A 32 -8.41 -7.49 -15.40
CA PRO A 32 -9.24 -8.24 -14.47
C PRO A 32 -8.75 -7.99 -13.04
N CYS A 33 -9.69 -7.78 -12.11
CA CYS A 33 -9.38 -7.71 -10.69
C CYS A 33 -8.69 -9.02 -10.24
N PRO A 34 -7.49 -8.95 -9.64
CA PRO A 34 -6.77 -10.15 -9.19
C PRO A 34 -7.50 -10.99 -8.13
N VAL A 35 -8.52 -10.42 -7.47
CA VAL A 35 -9.26 -11.07 -6.37
C VAL A 35 -10.56 -11.72 -6.87
N CYS A 36 -11.36 -10.99 -7.65
CA CYS A 36 -12.71 -11.42 -8.03
C CYS A 36 -12.95 -11.49 -9.55
N GLN A 37 -11.93 -11.23 -10.36
CA GLN A 37 -11.96 -11.25 -11.83
C GLN A 37 -12.92 -10.23 -12.49
N THR A 38 -13.60 -9.38 -11.72
CA THR A 38 -14.36 -8.24 -12.27
C THR A 38 -13.43 -7.29 -13.03
N GLU A 39 -13.85 -6.85 -14.21
CA GLU A 39 -13.09 -5.93 -15.03
C GLU A 39 -12.90 -4.58 -14.34
N ILE A 40 -11.65 -4.12 -14.26
CA ILE A 40 -11.26 -2.80 -13.79
C ILE A 40 -11.01 -1.95 -15.03
N ALA A 41 -11.92 -1.03 -15.33
CA ALA A 41 -11.81 -0.14 -16.49
C ALA A 41 -10.65 0.85 -16.33
N VAL A 42 -10.15 1.36 -17.45
CA VAL A 42 -9.20 2.48 -17.49
C VAL A 42 -9.77 3.65 -16.68
N ASP A 43 -8.93 4.29 -15.86
CA ASP A 43 -9.28 5.43 -14.99
C ASP A 43 -10.37 5.18 -13.93
N SER A 44 -10.86 3.94 -13.75
CA SER A 44 -11.85 3.60 -12.71
C SER A 44 -11.25 3.57 -11.29
N LEU A 45 -9.92 3.41 -11.18
CA LEU A 45 -9.20 3.31 -9.91
C LEU A 45 -9.18 4.64 -9.17
N LYS A 46 -9.75 4.67 -7.97
CA LYS A 46 -9.85 5.88 -7.13
C LYS A 46 -8.97 5.77 -5.90
N ALA A 47 -8.31 6.85 -5.52
CA ALA A 47 -7.50 6.89 -4.29
C ALA A 47 -8.37 6.59 -3.05
N ASN A 48 -8.01 5.56 -2.27
CA ASN A 48 -8.72 5.20 -1.05
C ASN A 48 -8.08 5.84 0.18
N LYS A 49 -8.50 7.08 0.49
CA LYS A 49 -7.98 7.85 1.64
C LYS A 49 -8.25 7.18 2.98
N THR A 50 -9.39 6.50 3.12
CA THR A 50 -9.74 5.76 4.35
C THR A 50 -8.76 4.62 4.58
N LYS A 51 -8.50 3.82 3.55
CA LYS A 51 -7.57 2.70 3.66
C LYS A 51 -6.14 3.17 3.83
N HIS A 52 -5.77 4.29 3.20
CA HIS A 52 -4.48 4.94 3.43
C HIS A 52 -4.29 5.31 4.91
N ARG A 53 -5.29 5.96 5.54
CA ARG A 53 -5.22 6.32 6.98
C ARG A 53 -5.10 5.09 7.87
N GLN A 54 -5.83 4.02 7.57
CA GLN A 54 -5.75 2.77 8.32
C GLN A 54 -4.36 2.14 8.23
N VAL A 55 -3.77 2.07 7.03
CA VAL A 55 -2.40 1.58 6.84
C VAL A 55 -1.38 2.45 7.58
N GLN A 56 -1.53 3.77 7.50
CA GLN A 56 -0.66 4.72 8.19
C GLN A 56 -0.72 4.65 9.72
N ALA A 57 -1.79 4.05 10.28
CA ALA A 57 -1.97 3.84 11.71
C ALA A 57 -1.40 2.49 12.20
N LEU A 58 -0.94 1.61 11.32
CA LEU A 58 -0.34 0.34 11.72
C LEU A 58 0.87 0.57 12.60
N ILE A 59 0.95 -0.14 13.73
CA ILE A 59 2.14 -0.13 14.59
C ILE A 59 3.19 -1.05 13.96
N VAL A 60 4.36 -0.49 13.66
CA VAL A 60 5.48 -1.17 13.00
C VAL A 60 6.76 -1.03 13.82
N LYS A 61 7.70 -1.95 13.62
CA LYS A 61 9.07 -1.85 14.15
C LYS A 61 9.96 -1.14 13.15
N CYS A 62 10.98 -0.44 13.65
CA CYS A 62 12.04 0.10 12.81
C CYS A 62 12.73 -1.03 12.00
N PRO A 63 13.04 -0.84 10.71
CA PRO A 63 13.83 -1.81 9.93
C PRO A 63 15.21 -2.10 10.54
N PHE A 64 15.79 -1.13 11.27
CA PHE A 64 17.07 -1.25 11.98
C PHE A 64 16.94 -1.89 13.38
N VAL A 65 15.88 -2.65 13.65
CA VAL A 65 15.72 -3.36 14.93
C VAL A 65 16.85 -4.35 15.21
N TYR A 66 17.43 -4.93 14.15
CA TYR A 66 18.58 -5.82 14.26
C TYR A 66 19.89 -5.08 14.55
N ASP A 67 19.94 -3.78 14.30
CA ASP A 67 21.06 -2.89 14.63
C ASP A 67 20.86 -2.16 15.98
N GLY A 68 19.86 -2.58 16.76
CA GLY A 68 19.62 -2.10 18.13
C GLY A 68 18.59 -0.97 18.26
N CYS A 69 17.92 -0.55 17.18
CA CYS A 69 16.85 0.43 17.27
C CYS A 69 15.58 -0.19 17.88
N ASP A 70 15.12 0.33 19.02
CA ASP A 70 13.92 -0.14 19.73
C ASP A 70 12.63 0.56 19.28
N TRP A 71 12.73 1.51 18.34
CA TRP A 71 11.59 2.31 17.90
C TRP A 71 10.46 1.42 17.36
N THR A 72 9.29 1.60 17.95
CA THR A 72 8.04 0.98 17.53
C THR A 72 6.95 2.04 17.57
N GLY A 73 6.16 2.15 16.51
CA GLY A 73 5.12 3.16 16.45
C GLY A 73 4.31 3.13 15.16
N PRO A 74 3.32 4.04 15.02
CA PRO A 74 2.54 4.15 13.79
C PRO A 74 3.42 4.36 12.55
N LEU A 75 3.11 3.66 11.46
CA LEU A 75 3.85 3.74 10.19
C LEU A 75 4.06 5.17 9.71
N LYS A 76 3.07 6.05 9.89
CA LYS A 76 3.17 7.48 9.54
C LYS A 76 4.27 8.26 10.26
N LEU A 77 4.71 7.77 11.42
CA LEU A 77 5.75 8.41 12.24
C LEU A 77 7.14 7.84 11.95
N MET A 78 7.23 6.77 11.15
CA MET A 78 8.50 6.21 10.73
C MET A 78 9.17 7.18 9.73
N LYS A 79 10.10 7.99 10.22
CA LYS A 79 10.87 8.90 9.38
C LYS A 79 12.05 8.16 8.77
N VAL A 80 12.17 8.20 7.45
CA VAL A 80 13.43 7.84 6.79
C VAL A 80 14.43 8.93 7.13
N VAL A 81 15.47 8.59 7.88
CA VAL A 81 16.59 9.48 8.10
C VAL A 81 17.40 9.48 6.80
N ASN A 82 17.19 10.49 5.94
CA ASN A 82 18.03 10.69 4.76
C ASN A 82 19.43 11.12 5.24
N GLY A 83 20.31 10.17 5.53
CA GLY A 83 21.63 10.49 6.09
C GLY A 83 22.57 9.33 6.38
N ALA A 84 22.36 8.14 5.82
CA ALA A 84 23.35 7.05 5.88
C ALA A 84 23.59 6.52 4.46
N ILE A 85 24.56 7.16 3.79
CA ILE A 85 25.40 6.57 2.74
C ILE A 85 26.81 6.50 3.34
#